data_AF-A0A3N7GT20-F1
#
_entry.id   AF-A0A3N7GT20-F1
#
_cell.length_a   1.000
_cell.length_b   1.000
_cell.length_c   1.000
_cell.angle_alpha   90.00
_cell.angle_beta   90.00
_cell.angle_gamma   90.00
#
_symmetry.space_group_name_H-M   'P 1'
#
loop_
_entity.id
_entity.type
_entity.pdbx_description
1 polymer ?
#
loop_
_entity_poly.entity_id
_entity_poly.type
_entity_poly.pdbx_seq_one_letter_code
_entity_poly.pdbx_strand_id
1 'polypeptide(L)'
;MRQQIEGDIEALLGLAAAGELDSDDKRVIAPVALHPELWELKWHFAGRRELRQYHTEPPSNPSLLVAVHRHLKKLSGTKRQIFETQNQAMAQGKLQHMAGERTEWGTRP
;
A
#
# COMPACT_ATOMS: atom_id res chain seq x y z
N MET A 1 11.80 16.60 7.53
CA MET A 1 10.47 16.16 7.04
C MET A 1 10.52 14.81 6.31
N ARG A 2 11.43 14.59 5.35
CA ARG A 2 11.55 13.29 4.65
C ARG A 2 11.96 12.13 5.57
N GLN A 3 12.97 12.33 6.43
CA GLN A 3 13.43 11.31 7.39
C GLN A 3 12.36 10.91 8.42
N GLN A 4 11.53 11.85 8.88
CA GLN A 4 10.42 11.55 9.79
C GLN A 4 9.37 10.64 9.11
N ILE A 5 9.03 10.94 7.85
CA ILE A 5 8.08 10.16 7.07
C ILE A 5 8.59 8.72 6.88
N GLU A 6 9.88 8.57 6.56
CA GLU A 6 10.52 7.26 6.39
C GLU A 6 10.51 6.47 7.73
N GLY A 7 10.83 7.11 8.86
CA GLY A 7 10.76 6.48 10.18
C GLY A 7 9.35 6.08 10.62
N ASP A 8 8.33 6.90 10.35
CA ASP A 8 6.93 6.56 10.67
C ASP A 8 6.44 5.36 9.84
N ILE A 9 6.88 5.25 8.59
CA ILE A 9 6.58 4.11 7.73
C ILE A 9 7.30 2.86 8.24
N GLU A 10 8.59 2.96 8.56
CA GLU A 10 9.37 1.83 9.08
C GLU A 10 8.80 1.29 10.40
N ALA A 11 8.37 2.15 11.30
CA ALA A 11 7.73 1.75 12.55
C ALA A 11 6.44 0.93 12.30
N LEU A 12 5.58 1.40 11.38
CA LEU A 12 4.35 0.69 11.02
C LEU A 12 4.62 -0.63 10.30
N LEU A 13 5.64 -0.69 9.45
CA LEU A 13 6.08 -1.94 8.83
C LEU A 13 6.63 -2.92 9.88
N GLY A 14 7.35 -2.42 10.88
CA GLY A 14 7.83 -3.20 12.01
C GLY A 14 6.68 -3.81 12.83
N LEU A 15 5.68 -3.01 13.17
CA LEU A 15 4.46 -3.48 13.87
C LEU A 15 3.70 -4.52 13.03
N ALA A 16 3.56 -4.29 11.73
CA ALA A 16 2.94 -5.26 10.82
C ALA A 16 3.71 -6.58 10.78
N ALA A 17 5.04 -6.54 10.70
CA ALA A 17 5.88 -7.74 10.71
C ALA A 17 5.82 -8.51 12.04
N ALA A 18 5.59 -7.80 13.15
CA ALA A 18 5.40 -8.40 14.47
C ALA A 18 3.98 -8.94 14.70
N GLY A 19 3.03 -8.68 13.79
CA GLY A 19 1.61 -8.99 14.00
C GLY A 19 0.93 -8.11 15.05
N GLU A 20 1.54 -6.97 15.38
CA GLU A 20 1.09 -6.00 16.39
C GLU A 20 0.36 -4.80 15.76
N LEU A 21 -0.02 -4.94 14.49
CA LEU A 21 -0.80 -3.92 13.80
C LEU A 21 -2.22 -3.93 14.37
N ASP A 22 -2.58 -2.86 15.09
CA ASP A 22 -3.90 -2.74 15.70
C ASP A 22 -5.00 -2.77 14.62
N SER A 23 -5.79 -3.85 14.63
CA SER A 23 -6.85 -4.10 13.65
C SER A 23 -8.07 -3.19 13.84
N ASP A 24 -8.25 -2.61 15.04
CA ASP A 24 -9.37 -1.71 15.33
C ASP A 24 -9.11 -0.29 14.82
N ASP A 25 -7.86 0.04 14.49
CA ASP A 25 -7.55 1.26 13.77
C ASP A 25 -7.81 1.09 12.27
N LYS A 26 -9.05 1.38 11.85
CA LYS A 26 -9.48 1.44 10.44
C LYS A 26 -8.64 2.39 9.57
N ARG A 27 -7.76 3.21 10.16
CA ARG A 27 -6.80 4.03 9.41
C ARG A 27 -5.66 3.20 8.81
N VAL A 28 -5.47 1.96 9.30
CA VAL A 28 -4.28 1.20 9.01
C VAL A 28 -4.48 0.33 7.77
N ILE A 29 -5.44 -0.61 7.73
CA ILE A 29 -5.66 -1.51 6.58
C ILE A 29 -7.13 -1.65 6.18
N ALA A 30 -7.44 -1.64 4.87
CA ALA A 30 -8.79 -1.84 4.35
C ALA A 30 -8.81 -2.62 3.02
N PRO A 31 -9.85 -3.40 2.68
CA PRO A 31 -9.97 -4.01 1.36
C PRO A 31 -10.17 -2.94 0.27
N VAL A 32 -9.60 -3.15 -0.91
CA VAL A 32 -9.77 -2.26 -2.06
C VAL A 32 -11.10 -2.58 -2.75
N ALA A 33 -12.00 -1.60 -2.83
CA ALA A 33 -13.36 -1.83 -3.33
C ALA A 33 -13.45 -2.38 -4.76
N LEU A 34 -12.56 -1.94 -5.66
CA LEU A 34 -12.53 -2.42 -7.06
C LEU A 34 -11.75 -3.73 -7.24
N HIS A 35 -10.96 -4.10 -6.25
CA HIS A 35 -10.05 -5.25 -6.27
C HIS A 35 -10.05 -5.88 -4.87
N PRO A 36 -11.13 -6.59 -4.48
CA PRO A 36 -11.28 -7.12 -3.12
C PRO A 36 -10.19 -8.11 -2.71
N GLU A 37 -9.43 -8.66 -3.68
CA GLU A 37 -8.22 -9.45 -3.47
C GLU A 37 -7.01 -8.64 -2.97
N LEU A 38 -7.13 -7.31 -2.92
CA LEU A 38 -6.12 -6.39 -2.44
C LEU A 38 -6.56 -5.71 -1.15
N TRP A 39 -5.59 -5.53 -0.26
CA TRP A 39 -5.72 -4.72 0.95
C TRP A 39 -4.84 -3.46 0.81
N GLU A 40 -5.33 -2.30 1.22
CA GLU A 40 -4.61 -1.03 1.19
C GLU A 40 -4.22 -0.55 2.59
N LEU A 41 -2.93 -0.24 2.77
CA LEU A 41 -2.42 0.59 3.86
C LEU A 41 -2.38 2.06 3.44
N LYS A 42 -2.77 2.95 4.36
CA LYS A 42 -2.85 4.39 4.10
C LYS A 42 -2.02 5.18 5.09
N TRP A 43 -1.06 5.95 4.58
CA TRP A 43 -0.39 6.97 5.39
C TRP A 43 -0.80 8.35 4.91
N HIS A 44 -1.14 9.21 5.87
CA HIS A 44 -1.47 10.62 5.66
C HIS A 44 -0.42 11.46 6.36
N PHE A 45 0.31 12.26 5.60
CA PHE A 45 1.36 13.13 6.13
C PHE A 45 0.93 14.59 6.09
N ALA A 46 1.54 15.40 6.97
CA ALA A 46 1.38 16.84 6.94
C ALA A 46 1.69 17.41 5.53
N GLY A 47 0.88 18.38 5.10
CA GLY A 47 1.04 19.02 3.79
C GLY A 47 0.40 18.27 2.61
N ARG A 48 -0.70 17.53 2.84
CA ARG A 48 -1.47 16.84 1.79
C ARG A 48 -0.61 15.87 0.96
N ARG A 49 0.19 15.05 1.64
CA ARG A 49 0.87 13.91 1.01
C ARG A 49 0.24 12.63 1.55
N GLU A 50 -0.09 11.73 0.64
CA GLU A 50 -0.70 10.46 0.97
C GLU A 50 0.14 9.35 0.34
N LEU A 51 0.55 8.35 1.13
CA LEU A 51 1.16 7.12 0.63
C LEU A 51 0.12 6.00 0.70
N ARG A 52 0.17 5.12 -0.29
CA ARG A 52 -0.62 3.90 -0.35
C ARG A 52 0.30 2.72 -0.61
N GLN A 53 0.08 1.63 0.12
CA GLN A 53 0.71 0.35 -0.14
C GLN A 53 -0.37 -0.71 -0.22
N TYR A 54 -0.37 -1.46 -1.31
CA TYR A 54 -1.29 -2.53 -1.58
C TYR A 54 -0.66 -3.85 -1.19
N HIS A 55 -1.46 -4.73 -0.61
CA HIS A 55 -1.07 -6.06 -0.22
C HIS A 55 -2.03 -7.08 -0.81
N THR A 56 -1.60 -8.33 -0.86
CA THR A 56 -2.42 -9.43 -1.29
C THR A 56 -2.02 -10.72 -0.60
N GLU A 57 -2.90 -11.72 -0.61
CA GLU A 57 -2.63 -13.08 -0.21
C GLU A 57 -2.25 -13.87 -1.47
N PRO A 58 -0.99 -14.29 -1.65
CA PRO A 58 -0.60 -15.08 -2.81
C PRO A 58 -1.37 -16.40 -2.81
N PRO A 59 -1.86 -16.89 -3.97
CA PRO A 59 -2.53 -18.19 -4.04
C PRO A 59 -1.68 -19.36 -3.52
N SER A 60 -0.36 -19.24 -3.64
CA SER A 60 0.62 -20.23 -3.16
C SER A 60 0.79 -20.24 -1.64
N ASN A 61 0.43 -19.17 -0.94
CA ASN A 61 0.46 -19.09 0.50
C ASN A 61 -0.58 -18.08 1.02
N PRO A 62 -1.87 -18.48 1.11
CA PRO A 62 -2.95 -17.58 1.48
C PRO A 62 -2.88 -17.11 2.94
N SER A 63 -2.02 -17.71 3.76
CA SER A 63 -1.81 -17.27 5.15
C SER A 63 -0.86 -16.08 5.28
N LEU A 64 -0.23 -15.65 4.17
CA LEU A 64 0.70 -14.52 4.16
C LEU A 64 0.12 -13.34 3.38
N LEU A 65 0.10 -12.18 4.03
CA LEU A 65 -0.22 -10.92 3.38
C LEU A 65 1.08 -10.26 2.87
N VAL A 66 1.29 -10.25 1.55
CA VAL A 66 2.50 -9.71 0.91
C VAL A 66 2.26 -8.34 0.30
N ALA A 67 3.23 -7.44 0.42
CA ALA A 67 3.19 -6.17 -0.29
C ALA A 67 3.35 -6.40 -1.79
N VAL A 68 2.39 -5.90 -2.56
CA VAL A 68 2.46 -5.74 -4.00
C VAL A 68 2.70 -4.25 -4.23
N HIS A 69 1.87 -3.47 -4.87
CA HIS A 69 2.29 -2.13 -5.28
C HIS A 69 2.35 -1.05 -4.16
N ARG A 70 3.24 -0.06 -4.27
CA ARG A 70 3.33 1.15 -3.42
C ARG A 70 3.43 2.42 -4.26
N HIS A 71 2.70 3.48 -3.88
CA HIS A 71 2.82 4.79 -4.54
C HIS A 71 2.43 5.98 -3.65
N LEU A 72 3.01 7.14 -3.94
CA LEU A 72 2.50 8.42 -3.44
C LEU A 72 1.26 8.80 -4.24
N LYS A 73 0.13 8.93 -3.55
CA LYS A 73 -1.13 9.34 -4.16
C LYS A 73 -1.02 10.78 -4.63
N LYS A 74 -1.40 11.00 -5.88
CA LYS A 74 -1.48 12.32 -6.48
C LYS A 74 -2.70 13.05 -5.94
N LEU A 75 -2.47 14.18 -5.26
CA LEU A 75 -3.53 15.00 -4.66
C LEU A 75 -3.79 16.32 -5.41
N SER A 76 -3.09 16.54 -6.53
CA SER A 76 -3.24 17.71 -7.40
C SER A 76 -3.76 17.31 -8.79
N GLY A 77 -4.53 18.21 -9.42
CA GLY A 77 -5.17 17.99 -10.73
C GLY A 77 -6.69 17.91 -10.64
N THR A 78 -7.32 17.58 -11.77
CA THR A 78 -8.78 17.36 -11.82
C THR A 78 -9.15 16.06 -11.10
N LYS A 79 -10.40 15.96 -10.60
CA LYS A 79 -10.91 14.73 -9.96
C LYS A 79 -10.71 13.49 -10.84
N ARG A 80 -10.92 13.64 -12.15
CA ARG A 80 -10.72 12.57 -13.14
C ARG A 80 -9.27 12.08 -13.19
N GLN A 81 -8.30 13.00 -13.25
CA GLN A 81 -6.88 12.64 -13.29
C GLN A 81 -6.41 11.95 -12.01
N ILE A 82 -6.89 12.42 -10.86
CA ILE A 82 -6.61 11.79 -9.56
C ILE A 82 -7.16 10.36 -9.54
N PHE A 83 -8.40 10.18 -10.00
CA PHE A 83 -9.05 8.87 -10.06
C PHE A 83 -8.35 7.90 -11.03
N GLU A 84 -8.02 8.35 -12.25
CA GLU A 84 -7.31 7.55 -13.25
C GLU A 84 -5.94 7.10 -12.74
N THR A 85 -5.17 7.99 -12.10
CA THR A 85 -3.86 7.66 -11.52
C THR A 85 -3.98 6.62 -10.40
N GLN A 86 -4.99 6.76 -9.53
CA GLN A 86 -5.22 5.80 -8.46
C GLN A 86 -5.62 4.43 -9.01
N ASN A 87 -6.51 4.39 -10.02
CA ASN A 87 -6.93 3.14 -10.64
C ASN A 87 -5.78 2.42 -11.33
N GLN A 88 -4.89 3.14 -12.01
CA GLN A 88 -3.68 2.56 -12.61
C GLN A 88 -2.79 1.92 -11.55
N ALA A 89 -2.60 2.57 -10.39
CA ALA A 89 -1.81 2.01 -9.29
C ALA A 89 -2.44 0.74 -8.69
N MET A 90 -3.78 0.69 -8.57
CA MET A 90 -4.48 -0.52 -8.12
C MET A 90 -4.38 -1.65 -9.14
N ALA A 91 -4.53 -1.34 -10.43
CA ALA A 91 -4.36 -2.31 -11.52
C ALA A 91 -2.94 -2.90 -11.53
N GLN A 92 -1.91 -2.07 -11.27
CA GLN A 92 -0.54 -2.55 -11.13
C GLN A 92 -0.38 -3.52 -9.96
N GLY A 93 -0.99 -3.23 -8.80
CA GLY A 93 -1.01 -4.15 -7.65
C GLY A 93 -1.65 -5.49 -7.99
N LYS A 94 -2.74 -5.48 -8.75
CA LYS A 94 -3.41 -6.69 -9.24
C LYS A 94 -2.52 -7.50 -10.20
N LEU A 95 -1.84 -6.83 -11.13
CA LEU A 95 -0.92 -7.52 -12.03
C LEU A 95 0.20 -8.24 -11.26
N GLN A 96 0.76 -7.59 -10.24
CA GLN A 96 1.78 -8.19 -9.37
C GLN A 96 1.23 -9.35 -8.55
N HIS A 97 0.00 -9.24 -8.03
CA HIS A 97 -0.71 -10.36 -7.39
C HIS A 97 -0.81 -11.58 -8.33
N MET A 98 -1.29 -11.37 -9.56
CA MET A 98 -1.45 -12.45 -10.54
C MET A 98 -0.12 -13.10 -10.93
N ALA A 99 0.97 -12.32 -10.95
CA ALA A 99 2.31 -12.83 -11.19
C ALA A 99 2.94 -13.54 -9.99
N GLY A 100 2.33 -13.46 -8.79
CA GLY A 100 2.90 -13.96 -7.55
C GLY A 100 4.15 -13.19 -7.10
N GLU A 101 4.38 -12.00 -7.66
CA GLU A 101 5.57 -11.19 -7.38
C GLU A 101 5.40 -10.42 -6.06
N ARG A 102 6.45 -10.44 -5.23
CA ARG A 102 6.56 -9.59 -4.04
C ARG A 102 7.14 -8.23 -4.43
N THR A 103 6.77 -7.20 -3.68
CA THR A 103 7.41 -5.88 -3.81
C THR A 103 8.60 -5.76 -2.89
N GLU A 104 9.75 -5.52 -3.50
CA GLU A 104 10.99 -5.20 -2.80
C GLU A 104 11.00 -3.71 -2.41
N TRP A 105 11.31 -3.45 -1.15
CA TRP A 105 11.73 -2.12 -0.73
C TRP A 105 13.18 -1.92 -1.14
N GLY A 106 13.43 -0.91 -1.99
CA GLY A 106 14.74 -0.30 -2.16
C GLY A 106 15.93 -1.24 -2.21
N THR A 107 16.12 -1.93 -3.32
CA THR A 107 17.42 -2.09 -4.01
C THR A 107 17.12 -2.69 -5.38
N ARG A 108 17.29 -1.92 -6.45
CA ARG A 108 17.85 -2.53 -7.67
C ARG A 108 19.36 -2.34 -7.58
N PRO A 109 20.17 -3.33 -7.96
CA PRO A 109 21.61 -3.12 -8.18
C PRO A 109 21.85 -2.02 -9.21
#